data_AF-A0A972C6G3-F1
#
_entry.id   AF-A0A972C6G3-F1
#
_cell.length_a   1.000
_cell.length_b   1.000
_cell.length_c   1.000
_cell.angle_alpha   90.00
_cell.angle_beta   90.00
_cell.angle_gamma   90.00
#
_symmetry.space_group_name_H-M   'P 1'
#
loop_
_entity.id
_entity.type
_entity.pdbx_description
1 polymer ?
#
loop_
_entity_poly.entity_id
_entity_poly.type
_entity_poly.pdbx_seq_one_letter_code
_entity_poly.pdbx_strand_id
1 'polypeptide(L)'
;MKNKKMYLALSVFVVVFAAVGFIVTQPVNSLTMDVNPSIEIVTNRLDRVVEINPLNPDAKALLKDFKPRDKNLETTVNDLVDLMILTGHIKGGEDNFVMITVSDDSVDNRLVDKVNRAIAAMLENKQIEATIL
;
A
#
# COMPACT_ATOMS: atom_id res chain seq x y z
N MET A 1 -12.10 0.80 67.18
CA MET A 1 -12.78 1.35 65.96
C MET A 1 -11.82 1.96 64.94
N LYS A 2 -10.61 2.41 65.32
CA LYS A 2 -9.65 3.10 64.44
C LYS A 2 -9.12 2.23 63.27
N ASN A 3 -8.90 0.94 63.51
CA ASN A 3 -8.26 0.03 62.55
C ASN A 3 -9.20 -0.36 61.39
N LYS A 4 -10.51 -0.50 61.64
CA LYS A 4 -11.51 -0.81 60.59
C LYS A 4 -11.65 0.33 59.56
N LYS A 5 -11.56 1.58 60.01
CA LYS A 5 -11.54 2.76 59.12
C LYS A 5 -10.28 2.82 58.25
N MET A 6 -9.15 2.34 58.79
CA MET A 6 -7.87 2.27 58.07
C MET A 6 -7.88 1.21 56.96
N TYR A 7 -8.46 0.02 57.21
CA TYR A 7 -8.62 -1.00 56.17
C TYR A 7 -9.58 -0.57 55.05
N LEU A 8 -10.65 0.15 55.39
CA LEU A 8 -11.60 0.69 54.40
C LEU A 8 -10.93 1.75 53.50
N ALA A 9 -10.11 2.63 54.08
CA ALA A 9 -9.35 3.63 53.33
C ALA A 9 -8.33 2.99 52.38
N LEU A 10 -7.64 1.94 52.83
CA LEU A 10 -6.69 1.19 52.00
C LEU A 10 -7.38 0.50 50.82
N SER A 11 -8.54 -0.14 51.04
CA SER A 11 -9.28 -0.79 49.95
C SER A 11 -9.80 0.21 48.92
N VAL A 12 -10.24 1.40 49.35
CA VAL A 12 -10.66 2.47 48.43
C VAL A 12 -9.47 2.96 47.62
N PHE A 13 -8.31 3.14 48.25
CA PHE A 13 -7.10 3.57 47.57
C PHE A 13 -6.67 2.57 46.49
N VAL A 14 -6.68 1.27 46.79
CA VAL A 14 -6.35 0.21 45.83
C VAL A 14 -7.32 0.21 44.64
N VAL A 15 -8.62 0.38 44.88
CA VAL A 15 -9.64 0.44 43.82
C VAL A 15 -9.45 1.68 42.94
N VAL A 16 -9.18 2.84 43.54
CA VAL A 16 -8.89 4.08 42.78
C VAL A 16 -7.62 3.92 41.96
N PHE A 17 -6.55 3.35 42.53
CA PHE A 17 -5.31 3.10 41.80
C PHE A 17 -5.49 2.12 40.65
N ALA A 18 -6.26 1.06 40.86
CA ALA A 18 -6.59 0.10 39.81
C ALA A 18 -7.45 0.74 38.70
N ALA A 19 -8.43 1.57 39.05
CA ALA A 19 -9.27 2.29 38.09
C ALA A 19 -8.45 3.30 37.27
N VAL A 20 -7.56 4.06 37.92
CA VAL A 20 -6.64 4.98 37.24
C VAL A 20 -5.68 4.21 36.33
N GLY A 21 -5.07 3.12 36.83
CA GLY A 21 -4.20 2.27 36.01
C GLY A 21 -4.90 1.70 34.79
N PHE A 22 -6.17 1.31 34.93
CA PHE A 22 -6.98 0.82 33.81
C PHE A 22 -7.27 1.92 32.77
N ILE A 23 -7.60 3.13 33.20
CA ILE A 23 -7.86 4.28 32.31
C ILE A 23 -6.59 4.68 31.55
N VAL A 24 -5.43 4.72 32.23
CA VAL A 24 -4.16 5.18 31.64
C VAL A 24 -3.58 4.16 30.65
N THR A 25 -3.96 2.88 30.75
CA THR A 25 -3.49 1.81 29.86
C THR A 25 -4.40 1.56 28.66
N GLN A 26 -5.54 2.28 28.55
CA GLN A 26 -6.38 2.18 27.36
C GLN A 26 -5.64 2.73 26.14
N PRO A 27 -5.62 2.02 25.00
CA PRO A 27 -5.11 2.58 23.75
C PRO A 27 -5.95 3.79 23.36
N VAL A 28 -5.32 4.96 23.25
CA VAL A 28 -6.01 6.23 22.96
C VAL A 28 -6.05 6.51 21.46
N ASN A 29 -5.04 6.04 20.72
CA ASN A 29 -4.87 6.34 19.30
C ASN A 29 -4.51 5.07 18.52
N SER A 30 -5.15 4.89 17.37
CA SER A 30 -4.69 4.04 16.28
C SER A 30 -4.20 4.92 15.14
N LEU A 31 -3.07 4.55 14.53
CA LEU A 31 -2.55 5.19 13.33
C LEU A 31 -2.51 4.14 12.22
N THR A 32 -3.26 4.37 11.15
CA THR A 32 -3.21 3.56 9.93
C THR A 32 -2.51 4.39 8.86
N MET A 33 -1.49 3.80 8.21
CA MET A 33 -0.80 4.41 7.08
C MET A 33 -1.00 3.48 5.88
N ASP A 34 -1.85 3.90 4.95
CA ASP A 34 -2.14 3.14 3.74
C ASP A 34 -1.00 3.33 2.73
N VAL A 35 -0.36 2.24 2.32
CA VAL A 35 0.73 2.24 1.33
C VAL A 35 0.33 1.32 0.17
N ASN A 36 -0.36 1.85 -0.84
CA ASN A 36 -0.74 1.06 -2.03
C ASN A 36 0.51 0.58 -2.81
N PRO A 37 0.46 -0.60 -3.48
CA PRO A 37 1.66 -1.35 -3.82
C PRO A 37 2.70 -0.48 -4.52
N SER A 38 3.88 -0.39 -3.91
CA SER A 38 5.00 0.35 -4.48
C SER A 38 5.97 -0.66 -5.08
N ILE A 39 6.09 -0.64 -6.41
CA ILE A 39 6.88 -1.60 -7.19
C ILE A 39 7.89 -0.80 -8.01
N GLU A 40 9.15 -1.22 -7.97
CA GLU A 40 10.19 -0.73 -8.87
C GLU A 40 10.38 -1.72 -10.02
N ILE A 41 10.43 -1.21 -11.25
CA ILE A 41 10.70 -1.99 -12.46
C ILE A 41 11.96 -1.45 -13.09
N VAL A 42 13.00 -2.28 -13.16
CA VAL A 42 14.27 -1.93 -13.79
C VAL A 42 14.26 -2.47 -15.20
N THR A 43 14.49 -1.59 -16.19
CA THR A 43 14.56 -1.96 -17.60
C THR A 43 15.92 -1.66 -18.21
N ASN A 44 16.22 -2.28 -19.34
CA ASN A 44 17.35 -1.91 -20.18
C ASN A 44 16.92 -0.95 -21.30
N ARG A 45 17.90 -0.47 -22.09
CA ARG A 45 17.68 0.48 -23.21
C ARG A 45 16.79 -0.03 -24.36
N LEU A 46 16.32 -1.27 -24.29
CA LEU A 46 15.40 -1.88 -25.26
C LEU A 46 14.00 -2.10 -24.66
N ASP A 47 13.64 -1.35 -23.61
CA ASP A 47 12.40 -1.50 -22.84
C ASP A 47 12.20 -2.92 -22.29
N ARG A 48 13.29 -3.68 -22.05
CA ARG A 48 13.18 -5.02 -21.45
C ARG A 48 13.41 -4.97 -19.96
N VAL A 49 12.47 -5.52 -19.21
CA VAL A 49 12.50 -5.73 -17.77
C VAL A 49 13.63 -6.68 -17.41
N VAL A 50 14.52 -6.18 -16.56
CA VAL A 50 15.65 -6.90 -15.99
C VAL A 50 15.30 -7.34 -14.56
N GLU A 51 14.69 -6.45 -13.78
CA GLU A 51 14.31 -6.71 -12.38
C GLU A 51 12.95 -6.08 -12.03
N ILE A 52 12.26 -6.68 -11.06
CA ILE A 52 11.03 -6.16 -10.46
C ILE A 52 11.16 -6.30 -8.94
N ASN A 53 11.21 -5.17 -8.24
CA ASN A 53 11.48 -5.11 -6.81
C ASN A 53 10.24 -4.62 -6.04
N PRO A 54 9.74 -5.38 -5.05
CA PRO A 54 8.71 -4.88 -4.15
C PRO A 54 9.33 -3.88 -3.16
N LEU A 55 8.79 -2.65 -3.10
CA LEU A 55 9.25 -1.61 -2.18
C LEU A 55 8.47 -1.60 -0.86
N ASN A 56 7.33 -2.28 -0.79
CA ASN A 56 6.51 -2.39 0.42
C ASN A 56 5.91 -3.81 0.62
N PRO A 57 5.37 -4.14 1.81
CA PRO A 57 4.78 -5.44 2.09
C PRO A 57 3.62 -5.82 1.15
N ASP A 58 2.80 -4.84 0.73
CA ASP A 58 1.66 -5.07 -0.16
C ASP A 58 2.13 -5.47 -1.56
N ALA A 59 3.16 -4.80 -2.09
CA ALA A 59 3.84 -5.20 -3.32
C ALA A 59 4.50 -6.57 -3.19
N LYS A 60 5.07 -6.92 -2.03
CA LYS A 60 5.64 -8.24 -1.80
C LYS A 60 4.58 -9.34 -1.80
N ALA A 61 3.41 -9.06 -1.24
CA ALA A 61 2.27 -9.98 -1.27
C ALA A 61 1.72 -10.13 -2.69
N LEU A 62 1.56 -9.02 -3.42
CA LEU A 62 1.11 -8.98 -4.81
C LEU A 62 2.06 -9.77 -5.72
N LEU A 63 3.38 -9.54 -5.62
CA LEU A 63 4.38 -10.11 -6.52
C LEU A 63 4.79 -11.55 -6.19
N LYS A 64 4.31 -12.13 -5.08
CA LYS A 64 4.77 -13.44 -4.58
C LYS A 64 4.73 -14.55 -5.62
N ASP A 65 3.68 -14.57 -6.44
CA ASP A 65 3.47 -15.55 -7.50
C ASP A 65 3.46 -14.91 -8.90
N PHE A 66 3.89 -13.65 -9.00
CA PHE A 66 3.91 -12.92 -10.26
C PHE A 66 5.04 -13.42 -11.16
N LYS A 67 4.68 -13.83 -12.36
CA LYS A 67 5.61 -14.19 -13.43
C LYS A 67 5.21 -13.45 -14.69
N PRO A 68 5.98 -12.43 -15.13
CA PRO A 68 5.65 -11.70 -16.33
C PRO A 68 5.71 -12.64 -17.54
N ARG A 69 4.73 -12.52 -18.45
CA ARG A 69 4.62 -13.36 -19.65
C ARG A 69 5.76 -13.13 -20.64
N ASP A 70 6.18 -11.87 -20.74
CA ASP A 70 7.34 -11.43 -21.52
C ASP A 70 8.14 -10.43 -20.67
N LYS A 71 9.43 -10.26 -20.98
CA LYS A 71 10.27 -9.23 -20.41
C LYS A 71 10.02 -7.85 -21.04
N ASN A 72 9.05 -7.66 -21.92
CA ASN A 72 8.73 -6.32 -22.43
C ASN A 72 8.06 -5.47 -21.33
N LEU A 73 8.48 -4.22 -21.17
CA LEU A 73 7.93 -3.30 -20.17
C LEU A 73 6.42 -3.13 -20.29
N GLU A 74 5.91 -2.90 -21.50
CA GLU A 74 4.48 -2.67 -21.74
C GLU A 74 3.65 -3.90 -21.36
N THR A 75 4.10 -5.09 -21.74
CA THR A 75 3.45 -6.35 -21.35
C THR A 75 3.54 -6.60 -19.85
N THR A 76 4.67 -6.27 -19.22
CA THR A 76 4.85 -6.44 -17.76
C THR A 76 3.94 -5.50 -16.97
N VAL A 77 3.85 -4.24 -17.39
CA VAL A 77 2.93 -3.25 -16.78
C VAL A 77 1.48 -3.71 -16.92
N ASN A 78 1.12 -4.21 -18.11
CA ASN A 78 -0.21 -4.77 -18.37
C ASN A 78 -0.52 -5.96 -17.45
N ASP A 79 0.42 -6.89 -17.31
CA ASP A 79 0.29 -8.06 -16.42
C ASP A 79 0.13 -7.63 -14.95
N LEU A 80 0.84 -6.58 -14.52
CA LEU A 80 0.73 -6.02 -13.16
C LEU A 80 -0.62 -5.34 -12.93
N VAL A 81 -1.13 -4.58 -13.88
CA VAL A 81 -2.46 -3.95 -13.79
C VAL A 81 -3.55 -5.03 -13.71
N ASP A 82 -3.47 -6.06 -14.56
CA ASP A 82 -4.39 -7.20 -14.50
C ASP A 82 -4.34 -7.87 -13.12
N LEU A 83 -3.14 -8.09 -12.58
CA LEU A 83 -2.97 -8.68 -11.26
C LEU A 83 -3.56 -7.79 -10.16
N MET A 84 -3.33 -6.47 -10.19
CA MET A 84 -3.88 -5.53 -9.22
C MET A 84 -5.42 -5.47 -9.25
N ILE A 85 -6.03 -5.62 -10.41
CA ILE A 85 -7.49 -5.73 -10.54
C ILE A 85 -7.98 -7.05 -9.93
N LEU A 86 -7.32 -8.16 -10.23
CA LEU A 86 -7.67 -9.48 -9.69
C LEU A 86 -7.54 -9.56 -8.17
N THR A 87 -6.52 -8.91 -7.59
CA THR A 87 -6.33 -8.83 -6.14
C THR A 87 -7.16 -7.74 -5.48
N GLY A 88 -8.00 -7.02 -6.23
CA GLY A 88 -8.92 -6.01 -5.71
C GLY A 88 -8.24 -4.72 -5.23
N HIS A 89 -7.01 -4.47 -5.68
CA HIS A 89 -6.27 -3.23 -5.41
C HIS A 89 -6.65 -2.10 -6.38
N ILE A 90 -7.25 -2.46 -7.52
CA ILE A 90 -7.94 -1.53 -8.41
C ILE A 90 -9.40 -1.97 -8.51
N LYS A 91 -10.34 -1.09 -8.16
CA LYS A 91 -11.79 -1.36 -8.18
C LYS A 91 -12.53 -0.35 -9.03
N GLY A 92 -13.51 -0.81 -9.81
CA GLY A 92 -14.37 0.09 -10.58
C GLY A 92 -15.28 0.92 -9.66
N GLY A 93 -15.40 2.22 -9.94
CA GLY A 93 -16.26 3.16 -9.20
C GLY A 93 -15.64 3.79 -7.95
N GLU A 94 -14.34 3.55 -7.69
CA GLU A 94 -13.55 4.22 -6.65
C GLU A 94 -12.37 4.97 -7.30
N ASP A 95 -11.89 6.05 -6.67
CA ASP A 95 -10.70 6.77 -7.11
C ASP A 95 -9.45 5.88 -6.92
N ASN A 96 -9.00 5.23 -7.99
CA ASN A 96 -7.77 4.45 -7.97
C ASN A 96 -6.57 5.37 -8.25
N PHE A 97 -5.66 5.48 -7.28
CA PHE A 97 -4.41 6.23 -7.45
C PHE A 97 -3.29 5.28 -7.83
N VAL A 98 -2.76 5.44 -9.04
CA VAL A 98 -1.58 4.70 -9.51
C VAL A 98 -0.47 5.71 -9.74
N MET A 99 0.51 5.74 -8.82
CA MET A 99 1.69 6.60 -8.95
C MET A 99 2.82 5.82 -9.60
N ILE A 100 3.38 6.38 -10.67
CA ILE A 100 4.43 5.73 -11.45
C ILE A 100 5.62 6.65 -11.50
N THR A 101 6.72 6.21 -10.93
CA THR A 101 7.99 6.92 -11.02
C THR A 101 8.89 6.18 -12.00
N VAL A 102 9.29 6.86 -13.06
CA VAL A 102 10.28 6.36 -14.02
C VAL A 102 11.61 7.04 -13.71
N SER A 103 12.61 6.24 -13.36
CA SER A 103 13.99 6.70 -13.27
C SER A 103 14.76 6.11 -14.46
N ASP A 104 15.06 6.97 -15.43
CA ASP A 104 15.93 6.66 -16.56
C ASP A 104 17.17 7.57 -16.47
N ASP A 105 18.36 7.00 -16.70
CA ASP A 105 19.63 7.74 -16.80
C ASP A 105 19.60 8.72 -17.99
N SER A 106 18.78 8.45 -19.00
CA SER A 106 18.34 9.42 -20.00
C SER A 106 16.99 10.01 -19.60
N VAL A 107 16.89 11.33 -19.44
CA VAL A 107 15.59 11.99 -19.20
C VAL A 107 14.74 11.93 -20.48
N ASP A 108 14.19 10.77 -20.82
CA ASP A 108 13.28 10.60 -21.95
C ASP A 108 11.83 10.50 -21.44
N ASN A 109 11.14 11.65 -21.45
CA ASN A 109 9.71 11.74 -21.14
C ASN A 109 8.84 10.82 -22.01
N ARG A 110 9.36 10.31 -23.13
CA ARG A 110 8.64 9.36 -24.00
C ARG A 110 8.29 8.06 -23.30
N LEU A 111 9.13 7.58 -22.38
CA LEU A 111 8.87 6.35 -21.65
C LEU A 111 7.70 6.53 -20.68
N VAL A 112 7.71 7.65 -19.94
CA VAL A 112 6.60 8.05 -19.05
C VAL A 112 5.30 8.18 -19.84
N ASP A 113 5.32 8.92 -20.96
CA ASP A 113 4.14 9.09 -21.81
C ASP A 113 3.62 7.77 -22.38
N LYS A 114 4.51 6.84 -22.74
CA LYS A 114 4.14 5.52 -23.26
C LYS A 114 3.46 4.67 -22.19
N VAL A 115 4.02 4.63 -20.99
CA VAL A 115 3.45 3.90 -19.84
C VAL A 115 2.10 4.51 -19.45
N ASN A 116 2.00 5.84 -19.35
CA ASN A 116 0.76 6.53 -19.02
C ASN A 116 -0.35 6.24 -20.04
N ARG A 117 -0.04 6.25 -21.34
CA ARG A 117 -1.00 5.88 -22.40
C ARG A 117 -1.45 4.42 -22.30
N ALA A 118 -0.54 3.49 -22.06
CA ALA A 118 -0.86 2.07 -21.97
C ALA A 118 -1.84 1.80 -20.81
N ILE A 119 -1.59 2.41 -19.66
CA ILE A 119 -2.42 2.27 -18.47
C ILE A 119 -3.77 2.96 -18.65
N ALA A 120 -3.79 4.19 -19.18
CA ALA A 120 -5.05 4.90 -19.47
C ALA A 120 -5.95 4.07 -20.40
N ALA A 121 -5.40 3.52 -21.49
CA ALA A 121 -6.14 2.68 -22.42
C ALA A 121 -6.67 1.39 -21.77
N MET A 122 -5.89 0.79 -20.86
CA MET A 122 -6.35 -0.40 -20.12
C MET A 122 -7.49 -0.09 -19.14
N LEU A 123 -7.38 1.01 -18.41
CA LEU A 123 -8.39 1.43 -17.45
C LEU A 123 -9.69 1.82 -18.15
N GLU A 124 -9.61 2.54 -19.27
CA GLU A 124 -10.76 2.88 -20.11
C GLU A 124 -11.46 1.61 -20.64
N ASN A 125 -10.71 0.65 -21.17
CA ASN A 125 -11.26 -0.62 -21.66
C ASN A 125 -11.98 -1.41 -20.53
N LYS A 126 -11.49 -1.30 -19.29
CA LYS A 126 -12.08 -1.97 -18.13
C LYS A 126 -13.11 -1.12 -17.38
N GLN A 127 -13.47 0.06 -17.89
CA GLN A 127 -14.42 1.00 -17.26
C GLN A 127 -14.03 1.40 -15.84
N ILE A 128 -12.72 1.57 -15.60
CA ILE A 128 -12.17 1.98 -14.30
C ILE A 128 -11.79 3.45 -14.40
N GLU A 129 -12.35 4.27 -13.52
CA GLU A 129 -11.92 5.65 -13.33
C GLU A 129 -10.64 5.65 -12.47
N ALA A 130 -9.56 6.22 -12.98
CA ALA A 130 -8.30 6.37 -12.24
C ALA A 130 -7.61 7.68 -12.65
N THR A 131 -6.92 8.30 -11.70
CA THR A 131 -6.10 9.49 -11.95
C THR A 131 -4.64 9.07 -12.01
N ILE A 132 -3.99 9.32 -13.16
CA ILE A 132 -2.56 9.10 -13.35
C ILE A 132 -1.85 10.41 -13.01
N LEU A 133 -0.89 10.35 -12.08
CA LEU A 133 -0.11 11.50 -11.59
C LEU A 133 1.37 11.39 -11.99
#